data_AF-A0A2E5BPK7-F1
#
_entry.id   AF-A0A2E5BPK7-F1
#
_cell.length_a   1.000
_cell.length_b   1.000
_cell.length_c   1.000
_cell.angle_alpha   90.00
_cell.angle_beta   90.00
_cell.angle_gamma   90.00
#
_symmetry.space_group_name_H-M   'P 1'
#
loop_
_entity.id
_entity.type
_entity.pdbx_description
1 polymer ?
#
loop_
_entity_poly.entity_id
_entity_poly.type
_entity_poly.pdbx_seq_one_letter_code
_entity_poly.pdbx_strand_id
1 'polypeptide(L)'
;MRVTLGFISLWVVSILPAQSAEVFQEPNVFLSEVFANSVPDPSFLWLKGEIKEAARNVLRRDAGVLRQRYWHADGRTAWILDEIGKTQPITTGISIRNGEVERVQILIYRESHGWEVRYPFFTDQFRGMTLRQENELSSRVDGISGATLSVRAITKLVRLALLYDAFVQQEQ
;
A
#
# COMPACT_ATOMS: atom_id res chain seq x y z
N MET A 1 50.26 -50.56 -12.79
CA MET A 1 49.90 -49.46 -13.69
C MET A 1 48.48 -49.02 -13.36
N ARG A 2 48.30 -47.85 -12.70
CA ARG A 2 46.98 -47.30 -12.33
C ARG A 2 46.92 -45.89 -12.91
N VAL A 3 45.96 -45.62 -13.79
CA VAL A 3 45.63 -44.28 -14.25
C VAL A 3 44.19 -44.02 -13.82
N THR A 4 44.01 -43.09 -12.88
CA THR A 4 42.69 -42.59 -12.48
C THR A 4 42.48 -41.22 -13.13
N LEU A 5 41.50 -41.15 -14.02
CA LEU A 5 41.04 -39.93 -14.71
C LEU A 5 40.17 -39.13 -13.74
N GLY A 6 40.59 -37.92 -13.37
CA GLY A 6 39.80 -37.01 -12.54
C GLY A 6 38.93 -36.10 -13.40
N PHE A 7 37.60 -36.24 -13.30
CA PHE A 7 36.64 -35.29 -13.85
C PHE A 7 36.52 -34.07 -12.93
N ILE A 8 36.90 -32.89 -13.42
CA ILE A 8 36.66 -31.61 -12.74
C ILE A 8 35.25 -31.15 -13.13
N SER A 9 34.31 -31.20 -12.17
CA SER A 9 32.98 -30.63 -12.32
C SER A 9 33.03 -29.13 -12.06
N LEU A 10 32.74 -28.34 -13.09
CA LEU A 10 32.62 -26.88 -13.03
C LEU A 10 31.19 -26.52 -12.61
N TRP A 11 31.00 -26.11 -11.36
CA TRP A 11 29.72 -25.59 -10.88
C TRP A 11 29.52 -24.15 -11.38
N VAL A 12 28.66 -23.98 -12.37
CA VAL A 12 28.17 -22.65 -12.78
C VAL A 12 27.10 -22.22 -11.77
N VAL A 13 27.44 -21.24 -10.92
CA VAL A 13 26.48 -20.56 -10.06
C VAL A 13 25.75 -19.51 -10.90
N SER A 14 24.52 -19.81 -11.28
CA SER A 14 23.64 -18.84 -11.94
C SER A 14 23.15 -17.83 -10.91
N ILE A 15 23.66 -16.59 -10.98
CA ILE A 15 23.12 -15.46 -10.21
C ILE A 15 21.83 -15.02 -10.91
N LEU A 16 20.68 -15.32 -10.33
CA LEU A 16 19.41 -14.75 -10.80
C LEU A 16 19.35 -13.26 -10.43
N PRO A 17 18.98 -12.36 -11.35
CA PRO A 17 18.72 -10.98 -10.99
C PRO A 17 17.50 -10.94 -10.07
N ALA A 18 17.72 -10.60 -8.80
CA ALA A 18 16.63 -10.18 -7.93
C ALA A 18 16.07 -8.87 -8.51
N GLN A 19 14.78 -8.86 -8.87
CA GLN A 19 14.12 -7.59 -9.18
C GLN A 19 14.17 -6.73 -7.92
N SER A 20 14.94 -5.65 -7.95
CA SER A 20 15.14 -4.80 -6.78
C SER A 20 13.87 -3.99 -6.53
N ALA A 21 13.34 -4.06 -5.32
CA ALA A 21 12.32 -3.12 -4.88
C ALA A 21 12.88 -1.69 -4.98
N GLU A 22 12.15 -0.80 -5.63
CA GLU A 22 12.48 0.63 -5.65
C GLU A 22 11.78 1.30 -4.46
N VAL A 23 12.57 1.87 -3.55
CA VAL A 23 12.08 2.63 -2.41
C VAL A 23 12.05 4.11 -2.81
N PHE A 24 10.87 4.64 -3.07
CA PHE A 24 10.69 6.07 -3.38
C PHE A 24 10.72 6.91 -2.11
N GLN A 25 10.15 6.41 -1.02
CA GLN A 25 10.17 7.04 0.28
C GLN A 25 10.05 5.97 1.35
N GLU A 26 10.89 6.06 2.38
CA GLU A 26 10.81 5.17 3.54
C GLU A 26 9.51 5.41 4.32
N PRO A 27 8.81 4.36 4.78
CA PRO A 27 7.64 4.44 5.67
C PRO A 27 7.76 5.43 6.82
N ASN A 28 8.90 5.44 7.50
CA ASN A 28 9.13 6.32 8.65
C ASN A 28 9.29 7.79 8.23
N VAL A 29 9.84 8.05 7.04
CA VAL A 29 9.94 9.40 6.48
C VAL A 29 8.54 9.92 6.14
N PHE A 30 7.71 9.11 5.47
CA PHE A 30 6.32 9.46 5.22
C PHE A 30 5.57 9.82 6.51
N LEU A 31 5.67 8.98 7.55
CA LEU A 31 5.02 9.24 8.84
C LEU A 31 5.55 10.53 9.49
N SER A 32 6.86 10.77 9.44
CA SER A 32 7.44 12.00 9.99
C SER A 32 6.91 13.25 9.28
N GLU A 33 6.71 13.21 7.97
CA GLU A 33 6.14 14.34 7.23
C GLU A 33 4.66 14.56 7.56
N VAL A 34 3.88 13.48 7.67
CA VAL A 34 2.44 13.52 8.02
C VAL A 34 2.20 14.08 9.42
N PHE A 35 3.09 13.78 10.37
CA PHE A 35 2.97 14.19 11.77
C PHE A 35 3.99 15.26 12.18
N ALA A 36 4.58 16.00 11.23
CA ALA A 36 5.52 17.09 11.50
C ALA A 36 6.63 16.71 12.51
N ASN A 37 7.26 15.55 12.31
CA ASN A 37 8.28 14.92 13.15
C ASN A 37 7.84 14.49 14.56
N SER A 38 6.56 14.64 14.90
CA SER A 38 5.96 14.18 16.15
C SER A 38 5.10 12.94 15.90
N VAL A 39 5.74 11.85 15.43
CA VAL A 39 5.03 10.60 15.11
C VAL A 39 4.50 9.97 16.41
N PRO A 40 3.18 9.73 16.53
CA PRO A 40 2.59 9.12 17.72
C PRO A 40 2.96 7.63 17.82
N ASP A 41 2.68 7.01 18.96
CA ASP A 41 2.78 5.55 19.07
C ASP A 41 1.77 4.85 18.15
N PRO A 42 2.13 3.72 17.52
CA PRO A 42 1.23 3.01 16.63
C PRO A 42 0.07 2.36 17.41
N SER A 43 -1.11 2.43 16.82
CA SER A 43 -2.31 1.71 17.24
C SER A 43 -2.62 0.54 16.31
N PHE A 44 -3.55 -0.34 16.72
CA PHE A 44 -3.93 -1.51 15.94
C PHE A 44 -5.45 -1.62 15.79
N LEU A 45 -5.91 -1.64 14.55
CA LEU A 45 -7.29 -1.96 14.18
C LEU A 45 -7.42 -3.47 13.97
N TRP A 46 -8.25 -4.14 14.78
CA TRP A 46 -8.50 -5.58 14.65
C TRP A 46 -9.49 -5.88 13.54
N LEU A 47 -9.11 -6.71 12.56
CA LEU A 47 -9.95 -7.04 11.41
C LEU A 47 -10.87 -8.22 11.73
N LYS A 48 -11.99 -7.95 12.41
CA LYS A 48 -13.01 -8.93 12.81
C LYS A 48 -14.43 -8.46 12.44
N GLY A 49 -15.39 -9.36 12.37
CA GLY A 49 -16.81 -9.01 12.15
C GLY A 49 -17.01 -8.14 10.90
N GLU A 50 -17.73 -7.02 11.07
CA GLU A 50 -18.12 -6.12 9.99
C GLU A 50 -16.93 -5.53 9.22
N ILE A 51 -15.89 -5.04 9.92
CA ILE A 51 -14.73 -4.41 9.27
C ILE A 51 -13.97 -5.39 8.38
N LYS A 52 -13.92 -6.68 8.77
CA LYS A 52 -13.27 -7.73 7.97
C LYS A 52 -14.02 -7.96 6.66
N GLU A 53 -15.36 -8.02 6.73
CA GLU A 53 -16.19 -8.24 5.54
C GLU A 53 -16.24 -7.00 4.64
N ALA A 54 -16.28 -5.80 5.21
CA ALA A 54 -16.17 -4.55 4.46
C ALA A 54 -14.81 -4.45 3.73
N ALA A 55 -13.70 -4.80 4.40
CA ALA A 55 -12.38 -4.87 3.79
C ALA A 55 -12.32 -5.91 2.66
N ARG A 56 -12.92 -7.10 2.87
CA ARG A 56 -13.03 -8.14 1.83
C ARG A 56 -13.74 -7.62 0.59
N ASN A 57 -14.80 -6.85 0.76
CA ASN A 57 -15.56 -6.27 -0.35
C ASN A 57 -14.74 -5.24 -1.14
N VAL A 58 -13.93 -4.42 -0.47
CA VAL A 58 -13.01 -3.47 -1.14
C VAL A 58 -11.89 -4.21 -1.88
N LEU A 59 -11.23 -5.15 -1.21
CA LEU A 59 -10.06 -5.84 -1.74
C LEU A 59 -10.41 -6.92 -2.78
N ARG A 60 -11.64 -7.46 -2.71
CA ARG A 60 -12.08 -8.67 -3.44
C ARG A 60 -11.26 -9.92 -3.10
N ARG A 61 -10.71 -9.95 -1.88
CA ARG A 61 -9.95 -11.03 -1.25
C ARG A 61 -9.92 -10.80 0.26
N ASP A 62 -9.53 -11.79 1.06
CA ASP A 62 -9.19 -11.54 2.46
C ASP A 62 -7.97 -10.61 2.56
N ALA A 63 -7.96 -9.73 3.58
CA ALA A 63 -6.84 -8.82 3.84
C ALA A 63 -5.52 -9.56 4.10
N GLY A 64 -5.59 -10.80 4.62
CA GLY A 64 -4.43 -11.64 4.90
C GLY A 64 -3.71 -11.32 6.20
N VAL A 65 -4.25 -10.40 7.01
CA VAL A 65 -3.71 -10.00 8.32
C VAL A 65 -4.81 -10.01 9.38
N LEU A 66 -4.44 -10.21 10.64
CA LEU A 66 -5.38 -10.20 11.78
C LEU A 66 -5.72 -8.78 12.25
N ARG A 67 -4.79 -7.85 12.10
CA ARG A 67 -4.91 -6.45 12.52
C ARG A 67 -4.10 -5.56 11.60
N GLN A 68 -4.60 -4.36 11.37
CA GLN A 68 -3.90 -3.31 10.63
C GLN A 68 -3.28 -2.33 11.63
N ARG A 69 -1.98 -2.07 11.48
CA ARG A 69 -1.28 -1.02 12.23
C ARG A 69 -1.59 0.35 11.62
N TYR A 70 -1.79 1.35 12.46
CA TYR A 70 -2.01 2.73 12.05
C TYR A 70 -1.47 3.72 13.07
N TRP A 71 -1.42 4.99 12.70
CA TRP A 71 -1.03 6.09 13.56
C TRP A 71 -2.14 7.13 13.58
N HIS A 72 -2.37 7.78 14.71
CA HIS A 72 -3.36 8.84 14.79
C HIS A 72 -2.94 9.98 15.72
N ALA A 73 -3.28 11.21 15.33
CA ALA A 73 -3.14 12.41 16.14
C ALA A 73 -3.99 13.53 15.52
N ASP A 74 -4.64 14.36 16.34
CA ASP A 74 -5.32 15.59 15.91
C ASP A 74 -6.29 15.41 14.72
N GLY A 75 -7.19 14.42 14.80
CA GLY A 75 -8.17 14.11 13.75
C GLY A 75 -7.55 13.56 12.46
N ARG A 76 -6.27 13.20 12.48
CA ARG A 76 -5.54 12.59 11.37
C ARG A 76 -5.22 11.14 11.67
N THR A 77 -5.38 10.28 10.67
CA THR A 77 -4.87 8.91 10.67
C THR A 77 -3.86 8.72 9.55
N ALA A 78 -2.89 7.83 9.75
CA ALA A 78 -1.94 7.43 8.73
C ALA A 78 -1.88 5.90 8.62
N TRP A 79 -1.86 5.43 7.37
CA TRP A 79 -1.95 4.03 7.00
C TRP A 79 -0.80 3.69 6.06
N ILE A 80 -0.19 2.53 6.28
CA ILE A 80 0.79 1.95 5.37
C ILE A 80 0.23 0.60 4.96
N LEU A 81 -0.18 0.50 3.70
CA LEU A 81 -0.95 -0.60 3.17
C LEU A 81 -0.28 -1.18 1.92
N ASP A 82 -0.47 -2.48 1.71
CA ASP A 82 0.05 -3.22 0.57
C ASP A 82 -1.09 -3.84 -0.24
N GLU A 83 -1.04 -3.69 -1.55
CA GLU A 83 -1.89 -4.44 -2.48
C GLU A 83 -1.07 -4.90 -3.69
N ILE A 84 -1.36 -6.12 -4.15
CA ILE A 84 -0.71 -6.66 -5.35
C ILE A 84 -1.21 -5.87 -6.56
N GLY A 85 -0.27 -5.36 -7.36
CA GLY A 85 -0.57 -4.76 -8.66
C GLY A 85 -0.91 -5.84 -9.68
N LYS A 86 0.10 -6.23 -10.46
CA LYS A 86 0.05 -7.35 -11.39
C LYS A 86 0.59 -8.63 -10.75
N THR A 87 1.73 -8.54 -10.08
CA THR A 87 2.46 -9.69 -9.53
C THR A 87 3.13 -9.44 -8.18
N GLN A 88 3.37 -8.18 -7.82
CA GLN A 88 4.16 -7.78 -6.66
C GLN A 88 3.41 -6.71 -5.84
N PRO A 89 3.67 -6.62 -4.53
CA PRO A 89 3.00 -5.65 -3.68
C PRO A 89 3.50 -4.23 -3.93
N ILE A 90 2.55 -3.30 -3.98
CA ILE A 90 2.77 -1.85 -3.99
C ILE A 90 2.49 -1.33 -2.58
N THR A 91 3.52 -0.80 -1.92
CA THR A 91 3.40 -0.23 -0.57
C THR A 91 3.03 1.24 -0.67
N THR A 92 1.87 1.62 -0.12
CA THR A 92 1.31 2.96 -0.21
C THR A 92 1.10 3.55 1.18
N GLY A 93 1.60 4.77 1.38
CA GLY A 93 1.33 5.61 2.53
C GLY A 93 0.12 6.49 2.25
N ILE A 94 -0.87 6.49 3.16
CA ILE A 94 -2.11 7.26 3.01
C ILE A 94 -2.37 7.98 4.32
N SER A 95 -2.54 9.30 4.28
CA SER A 95 -3.05 10.07 5.42
C SER A 95 -4.46 10.55 5.16
N ILE A 96 -5.29 10.48 6.19
CA ILE A 96 -6.68 10.92 6.19
C ILE A 96 -6.82 11.93 7.32
N ARG A 97 -7.49 13.05 7.06
CA ARG A 97 -7.80 14.05 8.06
C ARG A 97 -9.30 14.30 8.02
N ASN A 98 -9.96 14.13 9.16
CA ASN A 98 -11.41 14.37 9.31
C ASN A 98 -12.26 13.61 8.25
N GLY A 99 -11.92 12.34 7.95
CA GLY A 99 -12.63 11.52 6.98
C GLY A 99 -12.32 11.82 5.50
N GLU A 100 -11.41 12.75 5.21
CA GLU A 100 -10.98 13.09 3.85
C GLU A 100 -9.53 12.67 3.62
N VAL A 101 -9.23 12.18 2.41
CA VAL A 101 -7.85 11.88 2.03
C VAL A 101 -7.04 13.17 1.99
N GLU A 102 -6.01 13.24 2.84
CA GLU A 102 -5.09 14.37 2.88
C GLU A 102 -3.88 14.12 1.97
N ARG A 103 -3.34 12.91 1.97
CA ARG A 103 -2.16 12.54 1.15
C ARG A 103 -2.20 11.06 0.75
N VAL A 104 -1.76 10.79 -0.48
CA VAL A 104 -1.44 9.45 -0.98
C VAL A 104 -0.02 9.49 -1.54
N GLN A 105 0.80 8.52 -1.16
CA GLN A 105 2.19 8.43 -1.61
C GLN A 105 2.59 6.98 -1.83
N ILE A 106 3.21 6.70 -2.98
CA ILE A 106 3.82 5.39 -3.23
C ILE A 106 5.17 5.37 -2.52
N LEU A 107 5.35 4.40 -1.62
CA LEU A 107 6.54 4.28 -0.75
C LEU A 107 7.54 3.29 -1.33
N ILE A 108 7.07 2.08 -1.66
CA ILE A 108 7.90 1.00 -2.16
C ILE A 108 7.20 0.32 -3.34
N TYR A 109 7.91 0.21 -4.45
CA TYR A 109 7.39 -0.31 -5.70
C TYR A 109 8.22 -1.49 -6.21
N ARG A 110 7.54 -2.56 -6.60
CA ARG A 110 8.18 -3.86 -6.91
C ARG A 110 7.71 -4.44 -8.24
N GLU A 111 6.91 -3.71 -8.99
CA GLU A 111 6.44 -4.13 -10.31
C GLU A 111 7.38 -3.65 -11.41
N SER A 112 7.39 -4.37 -12.53
CA SER A 112 8.21 -4.01 -13.69
C SER A 112 7.68 -2.79 -14.47
N HIS A 113 6.38 -2.51 -14.41
CA HIS A 113 5.71 -1.49 -15.20
C HIS A 113 4.57 -0.85 -14.39
N GLY A 114 4.19 0.37 -14.78
CA GLY A 114 3.12 1.10 -14.13
C GLY A 114 3.57 1.95 -12.95
N TRP A 115 4.87 2.24 -12.87
CA TRP A 115 5.51 3.07 -11.85
C TRP A 115 5.11 4.56 -11.97
N GLU A 116 4.47 4.94 -13.07
CA GLU A 116 3.93 6.28 -13.32
C GLU A 116 2.89 6.68 -12.26
N VAL A 117 2.26 5.72 -11.58
CA VAL A 117 1.37 5.94 -10.43
C VAL A 117 2.05 6.64 -9.24
N ARG A 118 3.39 6.73 -9.22
CA ARG A 118 4.11 7.44 -8.16
C ARG A 118 3.99 8.97 -8.28
N TYR A 119 3.61 9.48 -9.44
CA TYR A 119 3.68 10.89 -9.75
C TYR A 119 2.46 11.68 -9.24
N PRO A 120 2.63 12.98 -8.91
CA PRO A 120 1.57 13.82 -8.36
C PRO A 120 0.30 13.87 -9.21
N PHE A 121 0.41 13.85 -10.54
CA PHE A 121 -0.76 13.88 -11.43
C PHE A 121 -1.75 12.73 -11.18
N PHE A 122 -1.29 11.63 -10.59
CA PHE A 122 -2.14 10.51 -10.17
C PHE A 122 -2.49 10.59 -8.69
N THR A 123 -1.50 10.73 -7.80
CA THR A 123 -1.75 10.67 -6.35
C THR A 123 -2.54 11.87 -5.82
N ASP A 124 -2.42 13.05 -6.44
CA ASP A 124 -3.16 14.24 -6.02
C ASP A 124 -4.64 14.19 -6.40
N GLN A 125 -5.03 13.30 -7.33
CA GLN A 125 -6.46 13.10 -7.66
C GLN A 125 -7.25 12.67 -6.43
N PHE A 126 -6.63 11.94 -5.49
CA PHE A 126 -7.31 11.46 -4.30
C PHE A 126 -7.54 12.54 -3.23
N ARG A 127 -6.85 13.69 -3.30
CA ARG A 127 -6.91 14.71 -2.24
C ARG A 127 -8.34 15.25 -2.07
N GLY A 128 -8.81 15.29 -0.82
CA GLY A 128 -10.17 15.70 -0.46
C GLY A 128 -11.25 14.67 -0.82
N MET A 129 -10.89 13.50 -1.36
CA MET A 129 -11.85 12.44 -1.58
C MET A 129 -12.30 11.85 -0.24
N THR A 130 -13.56 11.43 -0.21
CA THR A 130 -14.20 10.76 0.92
C THR A 130 -14.78 9.42 0.49
N LEU A 131 -15.23 8.63 1.45
CA LEU A 131 -15.97 7.40 1.20
C LEU A 131 -17.47 7.70 1.18
N ARG A 132 -18.14 7.29 0.11
CA ARG A 132 -19.60 7.32 -0.02
C ARG A 132 -20.23 6.00 0.42
N GLN A 133 -21.54 5.91 0.28
CA GLN A 133 -22.27 4.64 0.38
C GLN A 133 -21.60 3.55 -0.47
N GLU A 134 -21.72 2.30 -0.03
CA GLU A 134 -21.13 1.13 -0.68
C GLU A 134 -19.59 1.13 -0.76
N ASN A 135 -18.94 1.95 0.08
CA ASN A 135 -17.49 2.09 0.16
C ASN A 135 -16.86 2.59 -1.15
N GLU A 136 -17.55 3.42 -1.92
CA GLU A 136 -17.01 4.03 -3.14
C GLU A 136 -16.35 5.39 -2.88
N LEU A 137 -15.42 5.79 -3.75
CA LEU A 137 -14.80 7.12 -3.65
C LEU A 137 -15.78 8.21 -4.10
N SER A 138 -15.68 9.38 -3.48
CA SER A 138 -16.51 10.53 -3.83
C SER A 138 -16.25 11.10 -5.23
N SER A 139 -15.14 10.74 -5.87
CA SER A 139 -14.81 11.18 -7.22
C SER A 139 -14.18 10.06 -8.02
N ARG A 140 -14.26 10.19 -9.35
CA ARG A 140 -13.59 9.27 -10.27
C ARG A 140 -12.09 9.51 -10.22
N VAL A 141 -11.32 8.43 -10.36
CA VAL A 141 -9.87 8.46 -10.52
C VAL A 141 -9.57 8.12 -11.97
N ASP A 142 -8.83 8.98 -12.64
CA ASP A 142 -8.38 8.76 -14.01
C ASP A 142 -7.28 7.71 -14.05
N GLY A 143 -7.35 6.87 -15.08
CA GLY A 143 -6.38 5.82 -15.29
C GLY A 143 -5.08 6.33 -15.91
N ILE A 144 -4.06 5.48 -15.87
CA ILE A 144 -2.81 5.67 -16.58
C ILE A 144 -2.68 4.54 -17.60
N SER A 145 -2.44 4.90 -18.86
CA SER A 145 -2.22 3.93 -19.93
C SER A 145 -1.05 3.00 -19.58
N GLY A 146 -1.24 1.68 -19.69
CA GLY A 146 -0.23 0.69 -19.34
C GLY A 146 -0.09 0.39 -17.83
N ALA A 147 -0.78 1.12 -16.95
CA ALA A 147 -0.69 0.95 -15.49
C ALA A 147 -2.03 0.60 -14.81
N THR A 148 -3.01 0.08 -15.56
CA THR A 148 -4.38 -0.19 -15.08
C THR A 148 -4.43 -1.02 -13.78
N LEU A 149 -3.57 -2.03 -13.65
CA LEU A 149 -3.53 -2.88 -12.45
C LEU A 149 -2.96 -2.14 -11.24
N SER A 150 -1.92 -1.34 -11.43
CA SER A 150 -1.35 -0.47 -10.39
C SER A 150 -2.38 0.57 -9.93
N VAL A 151 -3.06 1.24 -10.87
CA VAL A 151 -4.16 2.17 -10.58
C VAL A 151 -5.24 1.48 -9.75
N ARG A 152 -5.70 0.30 -10.16
CA ARG A 152 -6.72 -0.46 -9.43
C ARG A 152 -6.26 -0.82 -8.02
N ALA A 153 -5.01 -1.26 -7.85
CA ALA A 153 -4.45 -1.63 -6.56
C ALA A 153 -4.43 -0.40 -5.61
N ILE A 154 -3.93 0.73 -6.06
CA ILE A 154 -3.83 1.94 -5.24
C ILE A 154 -5.23 2.50 -4.92
N THR A 155 -6.17 2.49 -5.89
CA THR A 155 -7.56 2.88 -5.63
C THR A 155 -8.22 2.00 -4.56
N LYS A 156 -7.95 0.69 -4.54
CA LYS A 156 -8.43 -0.17 -3.45
C LYS A 156 -7.81 0.23 -2.11
N LEU A 157 -6.51 0.53 -2.06
CA LEU A 157 -5.84 0.93 -0.83
C LEU A 157 -6.38 2.24 -0.27
N VAL A 158 -6.67 3.23 -1.12
CA VAL A 158 -7.29 4.50 -0.68
C VAL A 158 -8.69 4.28 -0.12
N ARG A 159 -9.52 3.48 -0.80
CA ARG A 159 -10.84 3.09 -0.27
C ARG A 159 -10.74 2.34 1.06
N LEU A 160 -9.74 1.47 1.18
CA LEU A 160 -9.50 0.69 2.38
C LEU A 160 -9.07 1.58 3.55
N ALA A 161 -8.18 2.55 3.31
CA ALA A 161 -7.76 3.51 4.32
C ALA A 161 -8.94 4.35 4.82
N LEU A 162 -9.78 4.86 3.92
CA LEU A 162 -10.98 5.62 4.28
C LEU A 162 -11.99 4.78 5.07
N LEU A 163 -12.16 3.52 4.68
CA LEU A 163 -12.99 2.57 5.43
C LEU A 163 -12.42 2.37 6.84
N TYR A 164 -11.13 2.12 6.96
CA TYR A 164 -10.49 1.92 8.26
C TYR A 164 -10.54 3.16 9.14
N ASP A 165 -10.33 4.35 8.57
CA ASP A 165 -10.52 5.63 9.27
C ASP A 165 -11.94 5.73 9.83
N ALA A 166 -12.97 5.51 9.01
CA ALA A 166 -14.36 5.58 9.46
C ALA A 166 -14.67 4.63 10.63
N PHE A 167 -14.08 3.44 10.66
CA PHE A 167 -14.23 2.51 11.78
C PHE A 167 -13.50 2.98 13.04
N VAL A 168 -12.26 3.44 12.94
CA VAL A 168 -11.51 3.88 14.13
C VAL A 168 -12.03 5.19 14.71
N GLN A 169 -12.70 6.03 13.92
CA GLN A 169 -13.38 7.23 14.43
C GLN A 169 -14.70 6.93 15.14
N GLN A 170 -15.34 5.78 14.88
CA GLN A 170 -16.57 5.36 15.57
C GLN A 170 -16.31 4.70 16.93
N GLU A 171 -15.15 4.07 17.10
CA GLU A 171 -14.74 3.43 18.35
C GLU A 171 -14.15 4.41 19.38
N GLN A 172 -13.99 5.69 19.02
CA GLN A 172 -13.49 6.78 19.88
C GLN A 172 -14.63 7.65 20.39
#